data_AF-A0A099GNV2-F1
#
_entry.id   AF-A0A099GNV2-F1
#
_cell.length_a   1.000
_cell.length_b   1.000
_cell.length_c   1.000
_cell.angle_alpha   90.00
_cell.angle_beta   90.00
_cell.angle_gamma   90.00
#
_symmetry.space_group_name_H-M   'P 1'
#
loop_
_entity.id
_entity.type
_entity.pdbx_description
1 polymer ?
#
loop_
_entity_poly.entity_id
_entity_poly.type
_entity_poly.pdbx_seq_one_letter_code
_entity_poly.pdbx_strand_id
1 'polypeptide(L)'
;MPFDVLDPVATPFRPNWSSSPRTDFQFRTGIFTAADGREQRYPQLRRPKVSVQFEHLATGAHAGRAWSMMGNLMNRSLAVRDFRMNATGRVSENGASVILNAQAFAYWWPVGTRIVIEDRDGAVEHTAIITASDPLTRTLAYDAPAPEAMRGRMMSVGSAVVASLDEEQSGKVWHSRAAGLEVRATAFNGIDAIGGAPLDVFPLKHGDRDAMTTKFTKQSRAVDFGIGRREEATGYASWVSGFRQAEVQSYQLDAAQKQALVSFYCGVRGRLGSFQAPGILEGAKFRFASDTLTVEHLNDQVSRATAPIIQVVE
;
A
#
# COMPACT_ATOMS: atom_id res chain seq x y z
N MET A 1 -27.05 8.55 -6.55
CA MET A 1 -27.17 8.53 -5.08
C MET A 1 -25.77 8.48 -4.51
N PRO A 2 -25.46 9.16 -3.39
CA PRO A 2 -24.16 8.99 -2.73
C PRO A 2 -23.97 7.52 -2.32
N PHE A 3 -22.80 6.94 -2.56
CA PHE A 3 -22.47 5.58 -2.13
C PHE A 3 -22.49 5.51 -0.59
N ASP A 4 -23.09 4.45 -0.02
CA ASP A 4 -23.02 4.21 1.42
C ASP A 4 -21.65 3.66 1.80
N VAL A 5 -20.73 4.53 2.18
CA VAL A 5 -19.37 4.16 2.51
C VAL A 5 -19.22 3.44 3.86
N LEU A 6 -20.27 3.37 4.68
CA LEU A 6 -20.23 2.72 5.99
C LEU A 6 -20.46 1.21 5.87
N ASP A 7 -21.31 0.80 4.92
CA ASP A 7 -21.65 -0.60 4.63
C ASP A 7 -21.22 -1.03 3.21
N PRO A 8 -19.91 -1.14 2.94
CA PRO A 8 -19.42 -1.54 1.63
C PRO A 8 -19.59 -3.04 1.38
N VAL A 9 -19.87 -3.36 0.12
CA VAL A 9 -20.01 -4.76 -0.31
C VAL A 9 -18.63 -5.40 -0.48
N ALA A 10 -18.44 -6.59 0.08
CA ALA A 10 -17.23 -7.39 -0.15
C ALA A 10 -17.10 -7.72 -1.65
N THR A 11 -15.92 -7.49 -2.22
CA THR A 11 -15.70 -7.84 -3.63
C THR A 11 -15.40 -9.33 -3.78
N PRO A 12 -15.99 -10.02 -4.78
CA PRO A 12 -15.63 -11.38 -5.11
C PRO A 12 -14.26 -11.48 -5.81
N PHE A 13 -13.59 -10.35 -6.02
CA PHE A 13 -12.35 -10.31 -6.78
C PHE A 13 -11.16 -10.78 -5.96
N ARG A 14 -10.40 -11.68 -6.58
CA ARG A 14 -9.22 -12.33 -6.01
C ARG A 14 -7.99 -12.01 -6.84
N PRO A 15 -6.86 -11.68 -6.21
CA PRO A 15 -5.64 -11.38 -6.94
C PRO A 15 -5.10 -12.63 -7.64
N ASN A 16 -4.81 -12.48 -8.92
CA ASN A 16 -3.89 -13.32 -9.64
C ASN A 16 -2.47 -12.91 -9.25
N TRP A 17 -1.87 -13.62 -8.29
CA TRP A 17 -0.51 -13.33 -7.80
C TRP A 17 0.56 -13.40 -8.90
N SER A 18 0.33 -14.12 -10.00
CA SER A 18 1.27 -14.14 -11.13
C SER A 18 1.40 -12.79 -11.85
N SER A 19 0.39 -11.92 -11.71
CA SER A 19 0.37 -10.56 -12.30
C SER A 19 0.99 -9.49 -11.37
N SER A 20 1.43 -9.88 -10.17
CA SER A 20 1.95 -8.98 -9.13
C SER A 20 1.00 -7.81 -8.81
N PRO A 21 -0.04 -8.03 -7.97
CA PRO A 21 -0.93 -6.97 -7.51
C PRO A 21 -0.17 -5.74 -7.04
N ARG A 22 -0.75 -4.56 -7.24
CA ARG A 22 -0.12 -3.27 -6.96
C ARG A 22 -1.02 -2.42 -6.09
N THR A 23 -0.41 -1.77 -5.10
CA THR A 23 -1.06 -0.79 -4.24
C THR A 23 -0.25 0.51 -4.23
N ASP A 24 -0.89 1.60 -4.62
CA ASP A 24 -0.30 2.94 -4.62
C ASP A 24 -0.87 3.78 -3.47
N PHE A 25 0.02 4.40 -2.69
CA PHE A 25 -0.31 5.35 -1.63
C PHE A 25 0.12 6.74 -2.05
N GLN A 26 -0.83 7.62 -2.34
CA GLN A 26 -0.56 8.96 -2.85
C GLN A 26 -0.97 10.04 -1.86
N PHE A 27 -0.03 10.88 -1.44
CA PHE A 27 -0.34 12.14 -0.79
C PHE A 27 -0.40 13.25 -1.83
N ARG A 28 -1.37 14.16 -1.70
CA ARG A 28 -1.34 15.40 -2.47
C ARG A 28 -0.63 16.45 -1.62
N THR A 29 0.54 16.91 -2.07
CA THR A 29 1.27 18.00 -1.43
C THR A 29 1.14 19.29 -2.24
N GLY A 30 0.79 20.39 -1.58
CA GLY A 30 0.89 21.72 -2.15
C GLY A 30 2.32 22.23 -1.99
N ILE A 31 2.81 22.99 -2.96
CA ILE A 31 4.13 23.61 -2.95
C ILE A 31 3.95 25.12 -2.95
N PHE A 32 4.55 25.78 -1.98
CA PHE A 32 4.74 27.23 -1.95
C PHE A 32 6.21 27.51 -2.19
N THR A 33 6.52 28.25 -3.25
CA THR A 33 7.90 28.64 -3.56
C THR A 33 8.08 30.10 -3.19
N ALA A 34 8.96 30.36 -2.22
CA ALA A 34 9.33 31.71 -1.83
C ALA A 34 10.20 32.38 -2.91
N ALA A 35 10.28 33.72 -2.88
CA ALA A 35 11.02 34.50 -3.87
C ALA A 35 12.53 34.20 -3.90
N ASP A 36 13.07 33.63 -2.82
CA ASP A 36 14.45 33.17 -2.69
C ASP A 36 14.67 31.74 -3.26
N GLY A 37 13.63 31.13 -3.83
CA GLY A 37 13.65 29.78 -4.38
C GLY A 37 13.44 28.67 -3.35
N ARG A 38 13.17 28.99 -2.07
CA ARG A 38 12.87 27.97 -1.05
C ARG A 38 11.47 27.41 -1.24
N GLU A 39 11.36 26.08 -1.30
CA GLU A 39 10.08 25.39 -1.33
C GLU A 39 9.60 25.04 0.07
N GLN A 40 8.42 25.53 0.45
CA GLN A 40 7.65 25.07 1.60
C GLN A 40 6.50 24.20 1.11
N ARG A 41 6.37 22.99 1.66
CA ARG A 41 5.34 22.03 1.29
C ARG A 41 4.30 21.90 2.38
N TYR A 42 3.04 21.72 2.01
CA TYR A 42 1.96 21.44 2.95
C TYR A 42 1.08 20.28 2.44
N PRO A 43 0.57 19.42 3.33
CA PRO A 43 -0.29 18.31 2.93
C PRO A 43 -1.70 18.86 2.61
N GLN A 44 -2.25 18.50 1.45
CA GLN A 44 -3.64 18.80 1.12
C GLN A 44 -4.61 17.75 1.67
N LEU A 45 -4.12 16.53 1.94
CA LEU A 45 -4.89 15.42 2.47
C LEU A 45 -4.31 14.94 3.79
N ARG A 46 -5.19 14.60 4.75
CA ARG A 46 -4.79 14.02 6.04
C ARG A 46 -4.34 12.55 5.91
N ARG A 47 -4.96 11.80 5.00
CA ARG A 47 -4.65 10.39 4.68
C ARG A 47 -4.29 10.27 3.20
N PRO A 48 -3.48 9.28 2.80
CA PRO A 48 -3.17 9.09 1.39
C PRO A 48 -4.43 8.65 0.64
N LYS A 49 -4.52 9.02 -0.64
CA LYS A 49 -5.37 8.34 -1.60
C LYS A 49 -4.75 6.97 -1.85
N VAL A 50 -5.55 5.91 -1.77
CA VAL A 50 -5.10 4.54 -2.06
C VAL A 50 -5.71 4.08 -3.37
N SER A 51 -4.87 3.60 -4.27
CA SER A 51 -5.31 2.94 -5.50
C SER A 51 -4.81 1.51 -5.49
N VAL A 52 -5.70 0.57 -5.79
CA VAL A 52 -5.41 -0.86 -5.85
C VAL A 52 -5.62 -1.33 -7.29
N GLN A 53 -4.65 -2.07 -7.81
CA GLN A 53 -4.71 -2.68 -9.13
C GLN A 53 -4.29 -4.14 -9.07
N PHE A 54 -5.09 -5.05 -9.64
CA PHE A 54 -4.71 -6.45 -9.80
C PHE A 54 -5.52 -7.12 -10.90
N GLU A 55 -4.98 -8.17 -11.50
CA GLU A 55 -5.78 -9.05 -12.34
C GLU A 55 -6.54 -10.05 -11.47
N HIS A 56 -7.80 -10.27 -11.76
CA HIS A 56 -8.62 -11.30 -11.17
C HIS A 56 -8.81 -12.44 -12.16
N LEU A 57 -8.50 -13.66 -11.72
CA LEU A 57 -8.74 -14.88 -12.49
C LEU A 57 -9.72 -15.78 -11.73
N ALA A 58 -10.92 -15.96 -12.28
CA ALA A 58 -11.94 -16.85 -11.73
C ALA A 58 -12.29 -17.97 -12.69
N THR A 59 -12.66 -19.13 -12.16
CA THR A 59 -13.15 -20.28 -12.94
C THR A 59 -14.49 -20.77 -12.39
N GLY A 60 -15.26 -21.49 -13.22
CA GLY A 60 -16.49 -22.17 -12.81
C GLY A 60 -17.52 -21.28 -12.10
N ALA A 61 -18.00 -21.73 -10.94
CA ALA A 61 -19.04 -21.05 -10.17
C ALA A 61 -18.64 -19.66 -9.64
N HIS A 62 -17.35 -19.47 -9.32
CA HIS A 62 -16.84 -18.18 -8.83
C HIS A 62 -16.88 -17.11 -9.92
N ALA A 63 -16.57 -17.48 -11.17
CA ALA A 63 -16.70 -16.58 -12.32
C ALA A 63 -18.16 -16.16 -12.54
N GLY A 64 -19.11 -17.11 -12.42
CA GLY A 64 -20.54 -16.82 -12.48
C GLY A 64 -21.01 -15.85 -11.40
N ARG A 65 -20.55 -16.03 -10.15
CA ARG A 65 -20.83 -15.12 -9.03
C ARG A 65 -20.27 -13.72 -9.31
N ALA A 66 -19.00 -13.61 -9.66
CA ALA A 66 -18.36 -12.33 -9.95
C ALA A 66 -19.11 -11.55 -11.06
N TRP A 67 -19.52 -12.25 -12.12
CA TRP A 67 -20.28 -11.64 -13.21
C TRP A 67 -21.68 -11.20 -12.79
N SER A 68 -22.41 -12.04 -12.05
CA SER A 68 -23.74 -11.69 -11.54
C SER A 68 -23.71 -10.49 -10.59
N MET A 69 -22.59 -10.29 -9.87
CA MET A 69 -22.41 -9.18 -8.96
C MET A 69 -21.98 -7.90 -9.67
N MET A 70 -21.40 -7.97 -10.88
CA MET A 70 -20.77 -6.81 -11.55
C MET A 70 -21.68 -5.58 -11.63
N GLY A 71 -22.93 -5.74 -12.05
CA GLY A 71 -23.90 -4.64 -12.13
C GLY A 71 -24.19 -3.99 -10.77
N ASN A 72 -24.17 -4.79 -9.69
CA ASN A 72 -24.31 -4.29 -8.33
C ASN A 72 -23.02 -3.61 -7.83
N LEU A 73 -21.85 -4.14 -8.20
CA LEU A 73 -20.56 -3.65 -7.75
C LEU A 73 -20.25 -2.26 -8.32
N MET A 74 -20.62 -1.99 -9.58
CA MET A 74 -20.42 -0.68 -10.23
C MET A 74 -21.20 0.47 -9.56
N ASN A 75 -22.26 0.14 -8.81
CA ASN A 75 -23.16 1.13 -8.21
C ASN A 75 -23.08 1.18 -6.67
N ARG A 76 -22.05 0.58 -6.07
CA ARG A 76 -21.89 0.52 -4.62
C ARG A 76 -20.46 0.87 -4.19
N SER A 77 -20.34 1.25 -2.93
CA SER A 77 -19.07 1.22 -2.21
C SER A 77 -18.64 -0.23 -2.01
N LEU A 78 -17.35 -0.49 -2.19
CA LEU A 78 -16.79 -1.82 -2.16
C LEU A 78 -15.68 -1.92 -1.13
N ALA A 79 -15.57 -3.07 -0.47
CA ALA A 79 -14.40 -3.39 0.33
C ALA A 79 -13.42 -4.16 -0.55
N VAL A 80 -12.42 -3.44 -1.07
CA VAL A 80 -11.40 -3.99 -1.96
C VAL A 80 -10.14 -4.28 -1.16
N ARG A 81 -9.54 -5.44 -1.37
CA ARG A 81 -8.27 -5.79 -0.73
C ARG A 81 -7.16 -4.84 -1.15
N ASP A 82 -6.37 -4.38 -0.19
CA ASP A 82 -5.20 -3.52 -0.44
C ASP A 82 -3.87 -4.24 -0.17
N PHE A 83 -3.93 -5.53 0.15
CA PHE A 83 -2.82 -6.45 0.36
C PHE A 83 -1.74 -6.00 1.35
N ARG A 84 -2.00 -4.94 2.14
CA ARG A 84 -1.06 -4.44 3.15
C ARG A 84 -0.83 -5.46 4.25
N MET A 85 -1.89 -6.12 4.69
CA MET A 85 -1.85 -7.15 5.71
C MET A 85 -2.64 -8.34 5.20
N ASN A 86 -2.01 -9.51 5.14
CA ASN A 86 -2.64 -10.75 4.73
C ASN A 86 -2.29 -11.81 5.77
N ALA A 87 -3.29 -12.57 6.19
CA ALA A 87 -3.12 -13.65 7.13
C ALA A 87 -4.11 -14.78 6.87
N THR A 88 -3.88 -15.90 7.55
CA THR A 88 -4.88 -16.95 7.71
C THR A 88 -5.18 -17.12 9.18
N GLY A 89 -6.41 -17.45 9.53
CA GLY A 89 -6.81 -17.61 10.92
C GLY A 89 -8.10 -18.40 11.09
N ARG A 90 -8.32 -18.90 12.30
CA ARG A 90 -9.55 -19.60 12.65
C ARG A 90 -10.57 -18.61 13.18
N VAL A 91 -11.73 -18.51 12.53
CA VAL A 91 -12.85 -17.71 13.02
C VAL A 91 -13.42 -18.38 14.27
N SER A 92 -13.68 -17.59 15.30
CA SER A 92 -14.29 -18.04 16.55
C SER A 92 -15.68 -18.67 16.33
N GLU A 93 -16.11 -19.52 17.27
CA GLU A 93 -17.41 -20.20 17.20
C GLU A 93 -18.60 -19.24 17.27
N ASN A 94 -18.45 -18.06 17.90
CA ASN A 94 -19.47 -17.00 17.89
C ASN A 94 -19.32 -16.04 16.69
N GLY A 95 -18.27 -16.19 15.88
CA GLY A 95 -17.98 -15.34 14.74
C GLY A 95 -17.56 -13.91 15.09
N ALA A 96 -17.28 -13.55 16.34
CA ALA A 96 -16.96 -12.17 16.71
C ALA A 96 -15.46 -11.82 16.58
N SER A 97 -14.62 -12.85 16.40
CA SER A 97 -13.18 -12.72 16.33
C SER A 97 -12.54 -13.78 15.43
N VAL A 98 -11.27 -13.55 15.08
CA VAL A 98 -10.41 -14.51 14.37
C VAL A 98 -9.07 -14.64 15.09
N ILE A 99 -8.61 -15.88 15.28
CA ILE A 99 -7.29 -16.19 15.84
C ILE A 99 -6.36 -16.45 14.67
N LEU A 100 -5.38 -15.58 14.46
CA LEU A 100 -4.44 -15.65 13.34
C LEU A 100 -3.36 -16.72 13.57
N ASN A 101 -2.92 -17.35 12.49
CA ASN A 101 -1.84 -18.33 12.51
C ASN A 101 -0.48 -17.67 12.83
N ALA A 102 0.40 -18.40 13.52
CA ALA A 102 1.70 -17.96 14.00
C ALA A 102 2.61 -17.37 12.91
N GLN A 103 2.58 -17.98 11.72
CA GLN A 103 3.41 -17.56 10.57
C GLN A 103 2.87 -16.32 9.86
N ALA A 104 1.62 -15.95 10.14
CA ALA A 104 0.91 -14.85 9.50
C ALA A 104 0.73 -13.63 10.42
N PHE A 105 1.21 -13.71 11.67
CA PHE A 105 1.15 -12.60 12.61
C PHE A 105 2.37 -11.70 12.40
N ALA A 106 2.37 -10.97 11.28
CA ALA A 106 3.13 -9.73 11.21
C ALA A 106 2.44 -8.73 12.16
N TYR A 107 3.22 -8.25 13.11
CA TYR A 107 2.90 -7.32 14.19
C TYR A 107 1.78 -6.29 13.90
N TRP A 108 0.84 -6.22 14.86
CA TRP A 108 -0.23 -5.21 15.09
C TRP A 108 -1.10 -4.82 13.88
N TRP A 109 -2.27 -5.45 13.77
CA TRP A 109 -3.37 -4.95 12.94
C TRP A 109 -4.01 -3.74 13.65
N PRO A 110 -3.99 -2.52 13.08
CA PRO A 110 -4.52 -1.35 13.76
C PRO A 110 -6.04 -1.42 13.93
N VAL A 111 -6.53 -1.07 15.12
CA VAL A 111 -7.96 -0.82 15.36
C VAL A 111 -8.47 0.24 14.39
N GLY A 112 -9.67 0.04 13.84
CA GLY A 112 -10.25 0.86 12.79
C GLY A 112 -9.81 0.47 11.37
N THR A 113 -8.99 -0.57 11.21
CA THR A 113 -8.69 -1.13 9.89
C THR A 113 -9.83 -2.04 9.43
N ARG A 114 -10.28 -1.84 8.20
CA ARG A 114 -11.25 -2.73 7.55
C ARG A 114 -10.56 -4.00 7.05
N ILE A 115 -11.23 -5.12 7.24
CA ILE A 115 -10.77 -6.44 6.82
C ILE A 115 -11.81 -7.13 5.96
N VAL A 116 -11.33 -7.99 5.07
CA VAL A 116 -12.11 -8.98 4.33
C VAL A 116 -11.69 -10.36 4.82
N ILE A 117 -12.66 -11.09 5.36
CA ILE A 117 -12.55 -12.50 5.75
C ILE A 117 -13.20 -13.32 4.64
N GLU A 118 -12.51 -14.32 4.13
CA GLU A 118 -13.02 -15.14 3.04
C GLU A 118 -12.52 -16.57 3.11
N ASP A 119 -13.27 -17.48 2.48
CA ASP A 119 -12.86 -18.87 2.31
C ASP A 119 -11.84 -19.04 1.19
N ARG A 120 -11.31 -20.26 1.04
CA ARG A 120 -10.31 -20.55 0.00
C ARG A 120 -10.87 -20.46 -1.42
N ASP A 121 -12.18 -20.64 -1.60
CA ASP A 121 -12.79 -20.76 -2.93
C ASP A 121 -13.57 -19.51 -3.36
N GLY A 122 -13.78 -18.54 -2.48
CA GLY A 122 -14.48 -17.29 -2.79
C GLY A 122 -15.97 -17.50 -2.92
N ALA A 123 -16.50 -18.44 -2.15
CA ALA A 123 -17.93 -18.66 -2.05
C ALA A 123 -18.52 -17.82 -0.90
N VAL A 124 -17.74 -17.58 0.15
CA VAL A 124 -18.19 -16.84 1.33
C VAL A 124 -17.19 -15.74 1.65
N GLU A 125 -17.68 -14.50 1.73
CA GLU A 125 -16.92 -13.31 2.08
C GLU A 125 -17.65 -12.52 3.16
N HIS A 126 -16.89 -11.89 4.04
CA HIS A 126 -17.39 -11.04 5.10
C HIS A 126 -16.47 -9.84 5.30
N THR A 127 -17.07 -8.67 5.52
CA THR A 127 -16.34 -7.43 5.78
C THR A 127 -16.61 -6.97 7.20
N ALA A 128 -15.56 -6.58 7.91
CA ALA A 128 -15.68 -6.04 9.25
C ALA A 128 -14.58 -5.02 9.53
N ILE A 129 -14.73 -4.24 10.60
CA ILE A 129 -13.73 -3.31 11.11
C ILE A 129 -13.15 -3.88 12.39
N ILE A 130 -11.82 -3.88 12.49
CA ILE A 130 -11.13 -4.32 13.71
C ILE A 130 -11.45 -3.37 14.86
N THR A 131 -11.99 -3.90 15.95
CA THR A 131 -12.32 -3.15 17.17
C THR A 131 -11.29 -3.37 18.27
N ALA A 132 -10.64 -4.53 18.29
CA ALA A 132 -9.53 -4.82 19.19
C ALA A 132 -8.54 -5.79 18.52
N SER A 133 -7.26 -5.62 18.83
CA SER A 133 -6.19 -6.51 18.40
C SER A 133 -5.35 -6.88 19.61
N ASP A 134 -5.29 -8.17 19.94
CA ASP A 134 -4.42 -8.71 20.98
C ASP A 134 -3.22 -9.45 20.34
N PRO A 135 -2.01 -8.89 20.43
CA PRO A 135 -0.82 -9.49 19.84
C PRO A 135 -0.37 -10.79 20.52
N LEU A 136 -0.65 -10.96 21.82
CA LEU A 136 -0.20 -12.12 22.57
C LEU A 136 -1.00 -13.36 22.18
N THR A 137 -2.33 -13.21 22.10
CA THR A 137 -3.23 -14.30 21.68
C THR A 137 -3.41 -14.35 20.16
N ARG A 138 -2.89 -13.37 19.41
CA ARG A 138 -3.05 -13.21 17.95
C ARG A 138 -4.51 -13.11 17.53
N THR A 139 -5.33 -12.52 18.41
CA THR A 139 -6.76 -12.42 18.23
C THR A 139 -7.13 -11.05 17.69
N LEU A 140 -7.89 -11.02 16.60
CA LEU A 140 -8.57 -9.82 16.11
C LEU A 140 -10.05 -9.93 16.44
N ALA A 141 -10.58 -8.98 17.19
CA ALA A 141 -12.01 -8.78 17.37
C ALA A 141 -12.48 -7.71 16.39
N TYR A 142 -13.72 -7.84 15.91
CA TYR A 142 -14.29 -6.95 14.93
C TYR A 142 -15.77 -6.65 15.22
N ASP A 143 -16.29 -5.59 14.62
CA ASP A 143 -17.60 -5.00 14.90
C ASP A 143 -18.79 -5.83 14.42
N ALA A 144 -18.67 -6.47 13.26
CA ALA A 144 -19.72 -7.26 12.64
C ALA A 144 -19.39 -8.76 12.71
N PRO A 145 -20.16 -9.59 13.45
CA PRO A 145 -19.89 -11.02 13.54
C PRO A 145 -19.94 -11.72 12.17
N ALA A 146 -18.98 -12.61 11.92
CA ALA A 146 -18.91 -13.41 10.72
C ALA A 146 -20.14 -14.34 10.59
N PRO A 147 -20.60 -14.57 9.34
CA PRO A 147 -21.71 -15.48 9.06
C PRO A 147 -21.48 -16.88 9.61
N GLU A 148 -22.57 -17.60 9.90
CA GLU A 148 -22.52 -18.96 10.46
C GLU A 148 -21.66 -19.91 9.62
N ALA A 149 -21.72 -19.78 8.28
CA ALA A 149 -20.92 -20.57 7.35
C ALA A 149 -19.40 -20.42 7.54
N MET A 150 -18.93 -19.37 8.23
CA MET A 150 -17.51 -19.14 8.50
C MET A 150 -17.06 -19.57 9.90
N ARG A 151 -17.98 -19.72 10.86
CA ARG A 151 -17.65 -19.92 12.28
C ARG A 151 -16.89 -21.23 12.49
N GLY A 152 -15.87 -21.19 13.35
CA GLY A 152 -15.01 -22.33 13.65
C GLY A 152 -14.05 -22.74 12.52
N ARG A 153 -14.13 -22.13 11.32
CA ARG A 153 -13.35 -22.53 10.15
C ARG A 153 -12.08 -21.70 9.98
N MET A 154 -11.12 -22.28 9.26
CA MET A 154 -9.93 -21.57 8.79
C MET A 154 -10.31 -20.69 7.59
N MET A 155 -9.99 -19.41 7.68
CA MET A 155 -10.28 -18.39 6.67
C MET A 155 -9.04 -17.57 6.35
N SER A 156 -9.03 -16.99 5.15
CA SER A 156 -8.08 -15.95 4.76
C SER A 156 -8.60 -14.60 5.25
N VAL A 157 -7.71 -13.80 5.86
CA VAL A 157 -8.00 -12.47 6.38
C VAL A 157 -7.07 -11.49 5.68
N GLY A 158 -7.62 -10.50 4.99
CA GLY A 158 -6.84 -9.47 4.32
C GLY A 158 -7.31 -8.07 4.72
N SER A 159 -6.41 -7.11 4.79
CA SER A 159 -6.80 -5.71 4.90
C SER A 159 -7.49 -5.24 3.63
N ALA A 160 -8.43 -4.31 3.80
CA ALA A 160 -9.21 -3.75 2.72
C ALA A 160 -9.40 -2.25 2.91
N VAL A 161 -9.76 -1.60 1.81
CA VAL A 161 -10.15 -0.20 1.75
C VAL A 161 -11.56 -0.09 1.19
N VAL A 162 -12.32 0.89 1.67
CA VAL A 162 -13.59 1.28 1.04
C VAL A 162 -13.26 2.03 -0.25
N ALA A 163 -13.65 1.48 -1.38
CA ALA A 163 -13.31 1.99 -2.71
C ALA A 163 -14.49 1.92 -3.67
N SER A 164 -14.40 2.66 -4.78
CA SER A 164 -15.20 2.44 -5.98
C SER A 164 -14.33 1.79 -7.05
N LEU A 165 -14.95 0.99 -7.93
CA LEU A 165 -14.28 0.57 -9.17
C LEU A 165 -14.09 1.78 -10.08
N ASP A 166 -12.92 1.86 -10.70
CA ASP A 166 -12.67 2.88 -11.72
C ASP A 166 -13.45 2.51 -13.00
N GLU A 167 -13.89 3.51 -13.77
CA GLU A 167 -14.78 3.35 -14.94
C GLU A 167 -14.18 2.46 -16.05
N GLU A 168 -12.85 2.34 -16.10
CA GLU A 168 -12.12 1.54 -17.08
C GLU A 168 -11.77 0.16 -16.52
N GLN A 169 -12.77 -0.73 -16.39
CA GLN A 169 -12.51 -2.15 -16.16
C GLN A 169 -12.25 -2.83 -17.52
N SER A 170 -10.98 -3.01 -17.90
CA SER A 170 -10.63 -3.75 -19.11
C SER A 170 -10.63 -5.25 -18.88
N GLY A 171 -11.61 -5.96 -19.44
CA GLY A 171 -11.61 -7.43 -19.46
C GLY A 171 -10.65 -7.97 -20.51
N LYS A 172 -9.66 -8.77 -20.10
CA LYS A 172 -8.76 -9.48 -21.02
C LYS A 172 -9.08 -10.97 -21.05
N VAL A 173 -9.51 -11.41 -22.25
CA VAL A 173 -9.54 -12.78 -22.77
C VAL A 173 -10.53 -13.75 -22.10
N TRP A 174 -11.51 -14.15 -22.92
CA TRP A 174 -12.49 -15.20 -22.64
C TRP A 174 -12.01 -16.49 -23.29
N HIS A 175 -11.49 -17.43 -22.50
CA HIS A 175 -11.47 -18.84 -22.90
C HIS A 175 -12.30 -19.63 -21.90
N SER A 176 -13.02 -20.63 -22.42
CA SER A 176 -14.21 -21.33 -21.90
C SER A 176 -14.15 -21.92 -20.49
N ARG A 177 -13.14 -21.62 -19.67
CA ARG A 177 -13.00 -22.07 -18.28
C ARG A 177 -12.48 -21.02 -17.31
N ALA A 178 -12.04 -19.84 -17.76
CA ALA A 178 -11.54 -18.78 -16.87
C ALA A 178 -11.96 -17.38 -17.34
N ALA A 179 -12.46 -16.56 -16.42
CA ALA A 179 -12.74 -15.14 -16.60
C ALA A 179 -11.58 -14.33 -16.02
N GLY A 180 -10.91 -13.55 -16.88
CA GLY A 180 -9.89 -12.58 -16.51
C GLY A 180 -10.45 -11.16 -16.47
N LEU A 181 -10.34 -10.48 -15.32
CA LEU A 181 -10.76 -9.09 -15.14
C LEU A 181 -9.61 -8.27 -14.59
N GLU A 182 -9.27 -7.15 -15.23
CA GLU A 182 -8.40 -6.17 -14.60
C GLU A 182 -9.20 -5.33 -13.60
N VAL A 183 -8.90 -5.46 -12.31
CA VAL A 183 -9.55 -4.72 -11.24
C VAL A 183 -8.72 -3.49 -10.93
N ARG A 184 -9.32 -2.31 -11.13
CA ARG A 184 -8.79 -1.03 -10.68
C ARG A 184 -9.79 -0.38 -9.73
N ALA A 185 -9.34 -0.05 -8.53
CA ALA A 185 -10.18 0.54 -7.50
C ALA A 185 -9.47 1.68 -6.78
N THR A 186 -10.22 2.75 -6.54
CA THR A 186 -9.74 3.93 -5.83
C THR A 186 -10.49 4.07 -4.50
N ALA A 187 -9.75 4.11 -3.40
CA ALA A 187 -10.31 4.28 -2.07
C ALA A 187 -10.96 5.65 -1.88
N PHE A 188 -12.08 5.68 -1.17
CA PHE A 188 -12.67 6.92 -0.70
C PHE A 188 -11.77 7.54 0.38
N ASN A 189 -11.38 8.80 0.17
CA ASN A 189 -10.39 9.46 1.00
C ASN A 189 -10.79 9.47 2.48
N GLY A 190 -9.89 8.98 3.35
CA GLY A 190 -9.99 9.27 4.78
C GLY A 190 -10.94 8.39 5.59
N ILE A 191 -11.47 7.30 5.02
CA ILE A 191 -12.42 6.41 5.71
C ILE A 191 -11.68 5.43 6.62
N ASP A 192 -10.86 4.55 6.05
CA ASP A 192 -10.14 3.53 6.81
C ASP A 192 -8.81 4.04 7.35
N ALA A 193 -8.43 3.56 8.54
CA ALA A 193 -7.12 3.87 9.11
C ALA A 193 -6.01 3.25 8.23
N ILE A 194 -5.07 4.08 7.80
CA ILE A 194 -3.91 3.64 7.01
C ILE A 194 -2.63 4.09 7.72
N GLY A 195 -1.85 3.12 8.17
CA GLY A 195 -0.57 3.31 8.85
C GLY A 195 -0.64 3.24 10.39
N GLY A 196 0.54 3.03 10.99
CA GLY A 196 0.79 3.08 12.44
C GLY A 196 1.45 4.38 12.90
N ALA A 197 1.91 4.40 14.16
CA ALA A 197 2.56 5.56 14.78
C ALA A 197 3.78 6.05 13.98
N PRO A 198 4.03 7.37 13.93
CA PRO A 198 5.17 7.93 13.21
C PRO A 198 6.47 7.35 13.77
N LEU A 199 7.34 6.84 12.90
CA LEU A 199 8.72 6.55 13.26
C LEU A 199 9.58 7.72 12.77
N ASP A 200 10.53 8.15 13.60
CA ASP A 200 11.49 9.20 13.22
C ASP A 200 12.64 8.66 12.37
N VAL A 201 12.78 7.32 12.34
CA VAL A 201 13.86 6.58 11.69
C VAL A 201 13.29 5.69 10.58
N PHE A 202 13.93 5.75 9.42
CA PHE A 202 13.57 4.94 8.25
C PHE A 202 13.65 3.44 8.61
N PRO A 203 12.59 2.65 8.35
CA PRO A 203 12.47 1.30 8.90
C PRO A 203 13.35 0.25 8.20
N LEU A 204 13.82 0.53 6.97
CA LEU A 204 14.64 -0.42 6.20
C LEU A 204 16.13 -0.15 6.42
N LYS A 205 16.91 -1.21 6.61
CA LYS A 205 18.37 -1.15 6.81
C LYS A 205 19.11 -1.60 5.54
N HIS A 206 20.24 -0.94 5.27
CA HIS A 206 21.14 -1.34 4.19
C HIS A 206 21.91 -2.61 4.57
N GLY A 207 22.06 -3.56 3.64
CA GLY A 207 22.82 -4.79 3.84
C GLY A 207 22.05 -5.95 4.48
N ASP A 208 20.77 -5.76 4.86
CA ASP A 208 19.87 -6.90 5.05
C ASP A 208 19.71 -7.59 3.70
N ARG A 209 19.81 -8.93 3.69
CA ARG A 209 20.28 -9.78 2.58
C ARG A 209 19.79 -9.47 1.14
N ASP A 210 18.70 -8.75 0.92
CA ASP A 210 18.23 -8.28 -0.40
C ASP A 210 17.40 -6.96 -0.34
N ALA A 211 17.51 -6.20 0.77
CA ALA A 211 16.45 -5.27 1.17
C ALA A 211 16.55 -3.86 0.56
N MET A 212 17.71 -3.44 0.09
CA MET A 212 17.90 -2.05 -0.35
C MET A 212 19.10 -1.89 -1.30
N THR A 213 18.82 -1.57 -2.56
CA THR A 213 19.83 -0.94 -3.43
C THR A 213 19.72 0.57 -3.27
N THR A 214 20.85 1.26 -3.09
CA THR A 214 20.92 2.73 -3.05
C THR A 214 21.64 3.26 -4.28
N LYS A 215 20.93 3.99 -5.16
CA LYS A 215 21.56 4.70 -6.27
C LYS A 215 21.74 6.18 -5.96
N PHE A 216 22.98 6.66 -5.96
CA PHE A 216 23.29 8.08 -5.81
C PHE A 216 23.35 8.77 -7.16
N THR A 217 22.52 9.80 -7.37
CA THR A 217 22.57 10.61 -8.58
C THR A 217 22.97 12.03 -8.24
N LYS A 218 23.99 12.56 -8.93
CA LYS A 218 24.39 13.97 -8.86
C LYS A 218 23.89 14.67 -10.13
N GLN A 219 23.01 15.65 -10.00
CA GLN A 219 22.64 16.49 -11.14
C GLN A 219 23.80 17.45 -11.45
N SER A 220 24.49 17.25 -12.57
CA SER A 220 25.39 18.25 -13.14
C SER A 220 24.62 19.07 -14.18
N ARG A 221 24.74 20.41 -14.10
CA ARG A 221 24.35 21.27 -15.22
C ARG A 221 25.58 21.40 -16.11
N ALA A 222 25.58 20.69 -17.23
CA ALA A 222 26.56 20.93 -18.29
C ALA A 222 26.06 22.09 -19.15
N VAL A 223 26.85 23.16 -19.24
CA VAL A 223 26.59 24.21 -20.23
C VAL A 223 27.41 23.85 -21.46
N ASP A 224 26.71 23.53 -22.54
CA ASP A 224 27.33 23.21 -23.82
C ASP A 224 27.34 24.46 -24.70
N PHE A 225 28.51 25.07 -24.85
CA PHE A 225 28.68 26.30 -25.64
C PHE A 225 28.81 26.03 -27.15
N GLY A 226 28.68 24.77 -27.59
CA GLY A 226 28.69 24.39 -29.01
C GLY A 226 30.07 24.41 -29.69
N ILE A 227 31.10 25.03 -29.09
CA ILE A 227 32.49 25.02 -29.55
C ILE A 227 33.42 25.01 -28.32
N GLY A 228 34.36 24.06 -28.23
CA GLY A 228 35.34 23.97 -27.14
C GLY A 228 35.05 22.90 -26.08
N ARG A 229 35.79 22.91 -24.96
CA ARG A 229 35.59 21.98 -23.84
C ARG A 229 34.23 22.25 -23.21
N ARG A 230 33.41 21.21 -23.07
CA ARG A 230 32.23 21.24 -22.20
C ARG A 230 32.68 21.66 -20.80
N GLU A 231 32.17 22.78 -20.34
CA GLU A 231 32.34 23.18 -18.96
C GLU A 231 31.20 22.58 -18.15
N GLU A 232 31.53 21.54 -17.37
CA GLU A 232 30.68 21.13 -16.29
C GLU A 232 30.77 22.19 -15.20
N ALA A 233 29.87 23.17 -15.26
CA ALA A 233 29.63 24.07 -14.15
C ALA A 233 29.04 23.25 -13.00
N THR A 234 29.93 22.64 -12.21
CA THR A 234 29.66 22.31 -10.82
C THR A 234 29.54 23.66 -10.12
N GLY A 235 28.41 24.36 -10.32
CA GLY A 235 28.16 25.65 -9.69
C GLY A 235 28.49 25.56 -8.20
N TYR A 236 28.88 26.66 -7.58
CA TYR A 236 29.26 26.70 -6.16
C TYR A 236 28.23 26.02 -5.22
N ALA A 237 26.96 25.95 -5.66
CA ALA A 237 25.88 25.22 -5.04
C ALA A 237 25.94 23.67 -5.18
N SER A 238 26.76 23.08 -6.04
CA SER A 238 26.79 21.62 -6.28
C SER A 238 27.58 20.82 -5.24
N TRP A 239 28.50 21.47 -4.51
CA TRP A 239 29.22 20.86 -3.39
C TRP A 239 28.47 21.02 -2.06
N VAL A 240 27.68 22.10 -1.93
CA VAL A 240 26.92 22.44 -0.70
C VAL A 240 25.44 22.04 -0.81
N SER A 241 24.83 22.15 -2.00
CA SER A 241 23.41 21.88 -2.29
C SER A 241 23.20 20.78 -3.34
N GLY A 242 24.22 19.96 -3.61
CA GLY A 242 24.09 18.82 -4.51
C GLY A 242 23.13 17.81 -3.88
N PHE A 243 21.85 17.81 -4.29
CA PHE A 243 20.86 16.85 -3.84
C PHE A 243 21.41 15.44 -4.09
N ARG A 244 21.87 14.77 -3.03
CA ARG A 244 22.15 13.34 -3.08
C ARG A 244 20.80 12.66 -3.11
N GLN A 245 20.32 12.38 -4.31
CA GLN A 245 19.16 11.53 -4.49
C GLN A 245 19.63 10.09 -4.28
N ALA A 246 19.05 9.42 -3.31
CA ALA A 246 19.21 8.01 -3.04
C ALA A 246 17.91 7.31 -3.47
N GLU A 247 17.96 6.42 -4.44
CA GLU A 247 16.81 5.57 -4.73
C GLU A 247 16.90 4.31 -3.87
N VAL A 248 15.89 4.05 -3.03
CA VAL A 248 15.78 2.82 -2.23
C VAL A 248 14.89 1.83 -2.97
N GLN A 249 15.48 0.76 -3.47
CA GLN A 249 14.75 -0.37 -4.08
C GLN A 249 14.84 -1.59 -3.16
N SER A 250 13.68 -2.09 -2.70
CA SER A 250 13.60 -3.30 -1.91
C SER A 250 12.95 -4.43 -2.69
N TYR A 251 13.66 -5.52 -2.93
CA TYR A 251 13.20 -6.62 -3.78
C TYR A 251 12.41 -7.70 -3.04
N GLN A 252 12.62 -7.84 -1.73
CA GLN A 252 11.91 -8.79 -0.88
C GLN A 252 11.62 -8.15 0.48
N LEU A 253 10.43 -7.55 0.58
CA LEU A 253 9.84 -7.10 1.85
C LEU A 253 8.97 -8.22 2.39
N ASP A 254 9.28 -8.70 3.58
CA ASP A 254 8.32 -9.49 4.34
C ASP A 254 7.12 -8.61 4.77
N ALA A 255 6.07 -9.26 5.30
CA ALA A 255 4.86 -8.55 5.71
C ALA A 255 5.12 -7.46 6.76
N ALA A 256 6.08 -7.65 7.67
CA ALA A 256 6.40 -6.70 8.73
C ALA A 256 7.15 -5.47 8.18
N GLN A 257 8.16 -5.69 7.33
CA GLN A 257 8.92 -4.64 6.66
C GLN A 257 8.02 -3.82 5.73
N LYS A 258 7.13 -4.49 4.99
CA LYS A 258 6.12 -3.84 4.14
C LYS A 258 5.21 -2.92 4.96
N GLN A 259 4.64 -3.43 6.06
CA GLN A 259 3.78 -2.63 6.92
C GLN A 259 4.54 -1.47 7.57
N ALA A 260 5.78 -1.69 8.00
CA ALA A 260 6.63 -0.65 8.57
C ALA A 260 6.90 0.45 7.54
N LEU A 261 7.25 0.10 6.30
CA LEU A 261 7.46 1.06 5.21
C LEU A 261 6.19 1.87 4.89
N VAL A 262 5.04 1.20 4.73
CA VAL A 262 3.76 1.87 4.44
C VAL A 262 3.35 2.78 5.60
N SER A 263 3.45 2.29 6.84
CA SER A 263 3.15 3.08 8.04
C SER A 263 4.06 4.27 8.18
N PHE A 264 5.35 4.09 7.93
CA PHE A 264 6.34 5.15 7.94
C PHE A 264 6.02 6.23 6.90
N TYR A 265 5.79 5.83 5.64
CA TYR A 265 5.43 6.73 4.56
C TYR A 265 4.16 7.53 4.88
N CYS A 266 3.15 6.88 5.45
CA CYS A 266 1.92 7.52 5.89
C CYS A 266 2.13 8.46 7.08
N GLY A 267 2.98 8.07 8.04
CA GLY A 267 3.32 8.86 9.22
C GLY A 267 4.03 10.16 8.87
N VAL A 268 5.01 10.11 7.95
CA VAL A 268 5.71 11.31 7.45
C VAL A 268 4.93 12.08 6.38
N ARG A 269 3.72 11.59 6.02
CA ARG A 269 2.83 12.18 5.01
C ARG A 269 3.51 12.37 3.65
N GLY A 270 4.19 11.33 3.18
CA GLY A 270 4.94 11.36 1.93
C GLY A 270 6.14 12.29 1.99
N ARG A 271 6.18 13.31 1.13
CA ARG A 271 7.35 14.22 1.00
C ARG A 271 7.47 15.26 2.11
N LEU A 272 6.49 15.36 3.00
CA LEU A 272 6.40 16.43 3.98
C LEU A 272 7.43 16.29 5.10
N GLY A 273 7.48 15.11 5.73
CA GLY A 273 8.34 14.85 6.87
C GLY A 273 9.77 14.51 6.47
N SER A 274 10.73 15.11 7.18
CA SER A 274 12.12 14.64 7.16
C SER A 274 12.33 13.57 8.22
N PHE A 275 13.23 12.64 7.94
CA PHE A 275 13.54 11.52 8.80
C PHE A 275 15.03 11.17 8.74
N GLN A 276 15.48 10.39 9.71
CA GLN A 276 16.84 9.85 9.71
C GLN A 276 16.87 8.50 9.01
N ALA A 277 17.92 8.23 8.24
CA ALA A 277 18.19 6.91 7.68
C ALA A 277 19.66 6.50 7.96
N PRO A 278 19.98 6.11 9.20
CA PRO A 278 21.35 5.77 9.60
C PRO A 278 21.97 4.65 8.76
N GLY A 279 21.15 3.73 8.24
CA GLY A 279 21.59 2.68 7.33
C GLY A 279 22.05 3.17 5.95
N ILE A 280 21.76 4.43 5.59
CA ILE A 280 22.15 5.02 4.29
C ILE A 280 23.32 5.99 4.49
N LEU A 281 23.12 6.97 5.36
CA LEU A 281 24.15 7.93 5.76
C LEU A 281 23.87 8.39 7.19
N GLU A 282 24.78 8.08 8.09
CA GLU A 282 24.69 8.47 9.49
C GLU A 282 24.69 10.00 9.65
N GLY A 283 23.83 10.51 10.54
CA GLY A 283 23.70 11.94 10.82
C GLY A 283 22.98 12.78 9.74
N ALA A 284 22.67 12.21 8.57
CA ALA A 284 21.95 12.92 7.53
C ALA A 284 20.42 12.83 7.70
N LYS A 285 19.72 13.92 7.35
CA LYS A 285 18.26 13.94 7.20
C LYS A 285 17.88 13.66 5.76
N PHE A 286 16.82 12.87 5.59
CA PHE A 286 16.25 12.51 4.31
C PHE A 286 14.77 12.87 4.24
N ARG A 287 14.23 12.95 3.03
CA ARG A 287 12.79 13.05 2.74
C ARG A 287 12.46 12.14 1.57
N PHE A 288 11.20 11.70 1.45
CA PHE A 288 10.75 11.08 0.22
C PHE A 288 10.79 12.10 -0.94
N ALA A 289 11.24 11.65 -2.10
CA ALA A 289 11.26 12.45 -3.33
C ALA A 289 9.94 12.35 -4.12
N SER A 290 9.11 11.35 -3.80
CA SER A 290 7.84 11.07 -4.47
C SER A 290 6.64 11.26 -3.54
N ASP A 291 5.58 11.83 -4.10
CA ASP A 291 4.25 11.96 -3.48
C ASP A 291 3.43 10.66 -3.57
N THR A 292 3.99 9.63 -4.21
CA THR A 292 3.42 8.29 -4.30
C THR A 292 4.44 7.25 -3.81
N LEU A 293 4.01 6.36 -2.92
CA LEU A 293 4.67 5.09 -2.63
C LEU A 293 3.93 3.97 -3.37
N THR A 294 4.65 3.24 -4.21
CA THR A 294 4.12 2.05 -4.90
C THR A 294 4.66 0.80 -4.24
N VAL A 295 3.75 -0.12 -3.89
CA VAL A 295 4.07 -1.46 -3.38
C VAL A 295 3.52 -2.48 -4.37
N GLU A 296 4.39 -3.33 -4.88
CA GLU A 296 4.04 -4.47 -5.71
C GLU A 296 4.08 -5.74 -4.86
N HIS A 297 3.07 -6.58 -4.95
CA HIS A 297 2.90 -7.75 -4.12
C HIS A 297 3.24 -8.99 -4.96
N LEU A 298 4.43 -9.56 -4.73
CA LEU A 298 4.91 -10.72 -5.49
C LEU A 298 4.11 -11.98 -5.14
N ASN A 299 3.69 -12.07 -3.88
CA ASN A 299 2.71 -13.04 -3.39
C ASN A 299 2.01 -12.47 -2.13
N ASP A 300 1.31 -13.33 -1.39
CA ASP A 300 0.55 -12.94 -0.21
C ASP A 300 1.44 -12.45 0.95
N GLN A 301 2.70 -12.89 1.02
CA GLN A 301 3.66 -12.59 2.08
C GLN A 301 4.82 -11.67 1.67
N VAL A 302 5.20 -11.69 0.40
CA VAL A 302 6.39 -11.00 -0.12
C VAL A 302 5.97 -9.86 -1.04
N SER A 303 6.61 -8.71 -0.86
CA SER A 303 6.37 -7.53 -1.69
C SER A 303 7.66 -6.86 -2.10
N ARG A 304 7.58 -6.00 -3.11
CA ARG A 304 8.63 -5.12 -3.60
C ARG A 304 8.13 -3.70 -3.50
N ALA A 305 9.02 -2.77 -3.13
CA ALA A 305 8.71 -1.35 -3.15
C ALA A 305 9.93 -0.56 -3.61
N THR A 306 9.66 0.49 -4.38
CA THR A 306 10.66 1.46 -4.79
C THR A 306 10.27 2.81 -4.20
N ALA A 307 11.16 3.38 -3.40
CA ALA A 307 10.95 4.65 -2.75
C ALA A 307 12.15 5.57 -3.00
N PRO A 308 12.02 6.59 -3.87
CA PRO A 308 13.09 7.56 -4.03
C PRO A 308 13.12 8.47 -2.80
N ILE A 309 14.31 8.66 -2.23
CA ILE A 309 14.56 9.58 -1.12
C ILE A 309 15.64 10.59 -1.51
N ILE A 310 15.59 11.77 -0.90
CA ILE A 310 16.54 12.86 -1.13
C ILE A 310 17.11 13.31 0.19
N GLN A 311 18.43 13.53 0.23
CA GLN A 311 19.06 14.17 1.39
C GLN A 311 18.57 15.62 1.49
N VAL A 312 18.22 16.04 2.71
CA VAL A 312 17.93 17.42 3.06
C VAL A 312 19.22 18.06 3.51
N VAL A 313 19.65 19.10 2.81
CA VAL A 313 20.72 19.98 3.30
C VAL A 313 20.03 21.13 4.04
N GLU A 314 20.31 21.26 5.33
CA GLU A 314 19.91 22.42 6.15
C GLU A 314 20.96 23.53 6.06
#